data_AF-A0A2V7PP29-F1
#
_entry.id   AF-A0A2V7PP29-F1
#
_cell.length_a   1.000
_cell.length_b   1.000
_cell.length_c   1.000
_cell.angle_alpha   90.00
_cell.angle_beta   90.00
_cell.angle_gamma   90.00
#
_symmetry.space_group_name_H-M   'P 1'
#
loop_
_entity.id
_entity.type
_entity.pdbx_description
1 polymer ?
#
loop_
_entity_poly.entity_id
_entity_poly.type
_entity_poly.pdbx_seq_one_letter_code
_entity_poly.pdbx_strand_id
1 'polypeptide(L)'
;MSEEVYGPERAQRLVALLRSLAERIQELDQTGRLLEAAPELQKLLGNARSELFHYEVRSTYDTPDVAERRRIVEDAMGELSLDEPDDDEPWRRDPQA
;
A
#
# COMPACT_ATOMS: atom_id res chain seq x y z
N MET A 1 -5.55 -5.30 -11.02
CA MET A 1 -5.56 -3.98 -10.36
C MET A 1 -4.13 -3.48 -10.40
N SER A 2 -3.84 -2.36 -11.07
CA SER A 2 -2.48 -1.86 -11.27
C SER A 2 -1.81 -1.59 -9.93
N GLU A 3 -0.81 -2.40 -9.57
CA GLU A 3 0.00 -2.23 -8.37
C GLU A 3 0.75 -0.91 -8.44
N GLU A 4 0.21 0.11 -7.77
CA GLU A 4 0.82 1.43 -7.64
C GLU A 4 2.10 1.30 -6.80
N VAL A 5 3.25 1.23 -7.48
CA VAL A 5 4.56 1.48 -6.86
C VAL A 5 4.47 2.81 -6.11
N TYR A 6 5.07 2.87 -4.90
CA TYR A 6 5.07 4.08 -4.08
C TYR A 6 5.79 5.23 -4.82
N GLY A 7 5.04 5.97 -5.62
CA GLY A 7 5.58 7.00 -6.48
C GLY A 7 5.94 8.27 -5.70
N PRO A 8 6.86 9.09 -6.24
CA PRO A 8 7.27 10.36 -5.62
C PRO A 8 6.09 11.30 -5.34
N GLU A 9 5.02 11.21 -6.13
CA GLU A 9 3.81 12.01 -5.96
C GLU A 9 3.10 11.76 -4.63
N ARG A 10 3.10 10.52 -4.12
CA ARG A 10 2.40 10.19 -2.87
C ARG A 10 3.15 10.75 -1.66
N ALA A 11 4.49 10.72 -1.70
CA ALA A 11 5.33 11.39 -0.73
C ALA A 11 5.11 12.91 -0.74
N GLN A 12 5.02 13.52 -1.93
CA GLN A 12 4.71 14.94 -2.06
C GLN A 12 3.33 15.31 -1.49
N ARG A 13 2.31 14.47 -1.73
CA ARG A 13 0.97 14.65 -1.14
C ARG A 13 1.00 14.57 0.39
N LEU A 14 1.76 13.63 0.96
CA LEU A 14 1.93 13.55 2.40
C LEU A 14 2.61 14.80 2.97
N VAL A 15 3.68 15.28 2.34
CA VAL A 15 4.34 16.53 2.73
C VAL A 15 3.37 17.71 2.68
N ALA A 16 2.54 17.81 1.64
CA ALA A 16 1.52 18.85 1.54
C ALA A 16 0.48 18.76 2.66
N LEU A 17 0.02 17.55 2.99
CA LEU A 17 -0.90 17.31 4.10
C LEU A 17 -0.31 17.77 5.44
N LEU A 18 0.96 17.42 5.72
CA LEU A 18 1.64 17.83 6.95
C LEU A 18 1.81 19.35 7.05
N ARG A 19 2.10 20.03 5.94
CA ARG A 19 2.18 21.49 5.87
C ARG A 19 0.82 22.13 6.16
N SER A 20 -0.25 21.64 5.55
CA SER A 20 -1.61 22.16 5.80
C SER A 20 -2.04 21.98 7.26
N LEU A 21 -1.65 20.86 7.90
CA LEU A 21 -1.90 20.65 9.33
C LEU A 21 -1.15 21.66 10.19
N ALA A 22 0.13 21.90 9.88
CA ALA A 22 0.94 22.89 10.61
C ALA A 22 0.38 24.31 10.47
N GLU A 23 0.01 24.71 9.25
CA GLU A 23 -0.65 26.01 8.97
C GLU A 23 -1.93 26.14 9.79
N ARG A 24 -2.77 25.10 9.81
CA ARG A 24 -4.02 25.13 10.57
C ARG A 24 -3.83 25.27 12.08
N ILE A 25 -2.82 24.60 12.63
CA ILE A 25 -2.47 24.74 14.06
C ILE A 25 -2.02 26.17 14.36
N GLN A 26 -1.20 26.77 13.49
CA GLN A 26 -0.72 28.14 13.66
C GLN A 26 -1.86 29.17 13.60
N GLU A 27 -2.80 29.02 12.67
CA GLU A 27 -4.00 29.88 12.60
C GLU A 27 -4.83 29.83 13.89
N LEU A 28 -5.04 28.63 14.43
CA LEU A 28 -5.81 28.43 15.66
C LEU A 28 -5.08 28.99 16.88
N ASP A 29 -3.75 28.92 16.91
CA ASP A 29 -2.93 29.50 17.97
C ASP A 29 -3.00 31.03 17.96
N GLN A 30 -2.81 31.63 16.78
CA GLN A 30 -2.89 33.08 16.59
C GLN A 30 -4.24 33.68 16.99
N THR A 31 -5.31 32.90 16.87
CA THR A 31 -6.67 33.31 17.25
C THR A 31 -7.05 32.92 18.67
N GLY A 32 -6.20 32.21 19.41
CA GLY A 32 -6.46 31.74 20.78
C GLY A 32 -7.51 30.62 20.86
N ARG A 33 -7.76 29.91 19.76
CA ARG A 33 -8.86 28.93 19.60
C ARG A 33 -8.40 27.48 19.58
N LEU A 34 -7.15 27.23 19.92
CA LEU A 34 -6.51 25.92 19.81
C LEU A 34 -7.29 24.81 20.55
N LEU A 35 -7.78 25.11 21.76
CA LEU A 35 -8.56 24.15 22.56
C LEU A 35 -10.02 24.03 22.10
N GLU A 36 -10.60 25.10 21.55
CA GLU A 36 -11.97 25.06 21.00
C GLU A 36 -12.05 24.15 19.77
N ALA A 37 -10.98 24.09 18.99
CA ALA A 37 -10.87 23.27 17.80
C ALA A 37 -10.42 21.81 18.09
N ALA A 38 -10.44 21.36 19.34
CA ALA A 38 -9.95 20.02 19.70
C ALA A 38 -10.54 18.87 18.86
N PRO A 39 -11.86 18.80 18.56
CA PRO A 39 -12.41 17.75 17.71
C PRO A 39 -11.91 17.79 16.26
N GLU A 40 -11.65 18.99 15.73
CA GLU A 40 -11.09 19.19 14.39
C GLU A 40 -9.63 18.71 14.36
N LEU A 41 -8.82 19.16 15.32
CA LEU A 41 -7.41 18.80 15.44
C LEU A 41 -7.23 17.28 15.62
N GLN A 42 -8.07 16.63 16.41
CA GLN A 42 -8.04 15.18 16.58
C GLN A 42 -8.27 14.42 15.25
N LYS A 43 -9.20 14.90 14.42
CA LYS A 43 -9.44 14.30 13.09
C LYS A 43 -8.24 14.50 12.16
N LEU A 44 -7.69 15.71 12.10
CA LEU A 44 -6.55 16.01 11.23
C LEU A 44 -5.31 15.21 11.64
N LEU A 45 -5.02 15.14 12.94
CA LEU A 45 -3.92 14.33 13.48
C LEU A 45 -4.13 12.83 13.22
N GLY A 46 -5.37 12.35 13.35
CA GLY A 46 -5.73 10.98 13.01
C GLY A 46 -5.44 10.64 11.54
N ASN A 47 -5.85 11.52 10.62
CA ASN A 47 -5.59 11.36 9.19
C ASN A 47 -4.09 11.39 8.88
N ALA A 48 -3.36 12.38 9.42
CA ALA A 48 -1.91 12.50 9.24
C ALA A 48 -1.17 11.25 9.75
N ARG A 49 -1.57 10.72 10.91
CA ARG A 49 -1.00 9.50 11.48
C ARG A 49 -1.22 8.29 10.57
N SER A 50 -2.43 8.10 10.04
CA SER A 50 -2.73 6.99 9.13
C SER A 50 -1.89 7.08 7.85
N GLU A 51 -1.77 8.27 7.25
CA GLU A 51 -0.96 8.44 6.03
C GLU A 51 0.54 8.25 6.30
N LEU A 52 1.05 8.72 7.44
CA LEU A 52 2.44 8.47 7.87
C LEU A 52 2.71 6.98 8.05
N PHE A 53 1.78 6.25 8.67
CA PHE A 53 1.90 4.79 8.81
C PHE A 53 1.94 4.10 7.44
N HIS A 54 1.06 4.50 6.52
CA HIS A 54 1.09 3.97 5.15
C HIS A 54 2.39 4.29 4.42
N TYR A 55 2.94 5.48 4.61
CA TYR A 55 4.25 5.85 4.08
C TYR A 55 5.36 4.98 4.67
N GLU A 56 5.42 4.81 5.99
CA GLU A 56 6.47 4.04 6.65
C GLU A 56 6.43 2.54 6.26
N VAL A 57 5.24 1.94 6.27
CA VAL A 57 5.06 0.55 5.87
C VAL A 57 5.44 0.37 4.40
N ARG A 58 4.95 1.20 3.49
CA ARG A 58 5.26 1.03 2.06
C ARG A 58 6.68 1.44 1.69
N SER A 59 7.27 2.44 2.35
CA SER A 59 8.69 2.75 2.20
C SER A 59 9.58 1.57 2.59
N THR A 60 9.09 0.69 3.47
CA THR A 60 9.81 -0.50 3.94
C THR A 60 9.55 -1.72 3.06
N TYR A 61 8.33 -1.88 2.51
CA TYR A 61 7.89 -3.11 1.85
C TYR A 61 7.55 -3.01 0.35
N ASP A 62 7.33 -1.82 -0.21
CA ASP A 62 7.11 -1.60 -1.66
C ASP A 62 8.39 -1.07 -2.32
N THR A 63 9.50 -1.78 -2.14
CA THR A 63 10.73 -1.53 -2.90
C THR A 63 10.61 -2.10 -4.32
N PRO A 64 11.37 -1.56 -5.30
CA PRO A 64 11.40 -2.12 -6.66
C PRO A 64 11.66 -3.62 -6.69
N ASP A 65 12.56 -4.11 -5.84
CA ASP A 65 12.89 -5.53 -5.71
C ASP A 65 11.69 -6.38 -5.25
N VAL A 66 10.83 -5.87 -4.37
CA VAL A 66 9.63 -6.59 -3.90
C VAL A 66 8.54 -6.59 -4.98
N ALA A 67 8.39 -5.48 -5.71
CA ALA A 67 7.49 -5.41 -6.85
C ALA A 67 7.93 -6.36 -7.99
N GLU A 68 9.24 -6.43 -8.28
CA GLU A 68 9.80 -7.36 -9.25
C GLU A 68 9.59 -8.82 -8.82
N ARG A 69 9.85 -9.15 -7.55
CA ARG A 69 9.59 -10.50 -7.02
C ARG A 69 8.12 -10.90 -7.09
N ARG A 70 7.18 -9.98 -6.79
CA ARG A 70 5.75 -10.24 -6.93
C ARG A 70 5.35 -10.47 -8.39
N ARG A 71 5.87 -9.64 -9.31
CA ARG A 71 5.66 -9.81 -10.75
C ARG A 71 6.17 -11.16 -11.25
N ILE A 72 7.37 -11.58 -10.83
CA ILE A 72 7.92 -12.89 -11.18
C ILE A 72 7.00 -14.03 -10.70
N VAL A 73 6.45 -13.92 -9.48
CA VAL A 73 5.50 -14.91 -8.94
C VAL A 73 4.18 -14.89 -9.71
N GLU A 74 3.64 -13.72 -10.05
CA GLU A 74 2.40 -13.58 -10.81
C GLU A 74 2.56 -14.12 -12.25
N ASP A 75 3.66 -13.80 -12.92
CA ASP A 75 4.02 -14.33 -14.24
C ASP A 75 4.13 -15.87 -14.20
N ALA A 76 4.80 -16.42 -13.18
CA ALA A 76 4.91 -17.87 -12.98
C ALA A 76 3.57 -18.55 -12.65
N MET A 77 2.69 -17.88 -11.89
CA MET A 77 1.33 -18.40 -11.60
C MET A 77 0.42 -18.35 -12.83
N GLY A 78 0.60 -17.36 -13.72
CA GLY A 78 -0.11 -17.26 -15.00
C GLY A 78 0.30 -18.37 -15.97
N GLU A 79 1.58 -18.73 -16.01
CA GLU A 79 2.07 -19.89 -16.78
C GLU A 79 1.57 -21.24 -16.24
N LEU A 80 1.23 -21.32 -14.94
CA LEU A 80 0.63 -22.51 -14.31
C LEU A 80 -0.90 -22.61 -14.52
N SER A 81 -1.51 -21.76 -15.34
CA SER A 81 -2.88 -21.96 -15.84
C SER A 81 -2.90 -23.15 -16.81
N LEU A 82 -2.98 -24.34 -16.23
CA LEU A 82 -3.09 -25.65 -16.88
C LEU A 82 -4.34 -25.74 -17.77
N ASP A 83 -4.23 -25.27 -19.01
CA ASP A 83 -4.99 -25.80 -20.15
C ASP A 83 -4.15 -26.91 -20.85
N GLU A 84 -3.40 -27.68 -20.06
CA GLU A 84 -2.85 -28.94 -20.54
C GLU A 84 -3.93 -30.02 -20.35
N PRO A 85 -4.55 -30.55 -21.42
CA PRO A 85 -5.32 -31.76 -21.31
C PRO A 85 -4.39 -32.84 -20.74
N ASP A 86 -4.87 -33.46 -19.67
CA ASP A 86 -4.26 -34.52 -18.87
C ASP A 86 -3.85 -35.70 -19.77
N ASP A 87 -2.69 -35.60 -20.45
CA ASP A 87 -2.25 -36.57 -21.46
C ASP A 87 -1.07 -37.41 -20.93
N ASP A 88 -1.40 -38.67 -20.62
CA ASP A 88 -0.52 -39.83 -20.52
C ASP A 88 0.60 -39.84 -19.46
N GLU A 89 0.24 -39.59 -18.20
CA GLU A 89 1.11 -39.90 -17.07
C GLU A 89 1.03 -41.40 -16.67
N PRO A 90 2.11 -42.19 -16.81
CA PRO A 90 2.06 -43.66 -16.72
C PRO A 90 1.84 -44.23 -15.30
N TRP A 91 1.88 -43.42 -14.25
CA TRP A 91 1.68 -43.84 -12.85
C TRP A 91 0.20 -43.89 -12.41
N ARG A 92 -0.75 -43.56 -13.29
CA ARG A 92 -2.20 -43.72 -13.04
C ARG A 92 -2.78 -45.08 -13.45
N ARG A 93 -1.97 -46.02 -13.96
CA ARG A 93 -2.46 -47.38 -14.22
C ARG A 93 -2.62 -48.12 -12.90
N ASP A 94 -3.87 -48.37 -12.52
CA ASP A 94 -4.20 -49.30 -11.44
C ASP A 94 -3.51 -50.65 -11.67
N PRO A 95 -2.92 -51.27 -10.64
CA PRO A 95 -2.43 -52.63 -10.71
C PRO A 95 -3.63 -53.59 -10.61
N GLN A 96 -4.36 -53.78 -11.71
CA GLN A 96 -5.30 -54.89 -11.83
C GLN A 96 -4.62 -56.09 -12.49
N ALA A 97 -4.31 -57.08 -11.65
CA ALA A 97 -4.19 -58.48 -12.01
C ALA A 97 -5.54 -59.18 -11.85
#